data_AF-A0A7K7PXQ2-F1
#
_entry.id   AF-A0A7K7PXQ2-F1
#
_cell.length_a   1.000
_cell.length_b   1.000
_cell.length_c   1.000
_cell.angle_alpha   90.00
_cell.angle_beta   90.00
_cell.angle_gamma   90.00
#
_symmetry.space_group_name_H-M   'P 1'
#
loop_
_entity.id
_entity.type
_entity.pdbx_description
1 polymer ?
#
loop_
_entity_poly.entity_id
_entity_poly.type
_entity_poly.pdbx_seq_one_letter_code
_entity_poly.pdbx_strand_id
1 'polypeptide(L)'
;KSLSRSSVRSRMSLKPPKAYNSLQKGALIWDPKPLQVKKIFEALKKGLNEYLEAHQAELDYLSGRHKDTKRNSRLAFYYDLDKQIRSVERYIRKLEFHISKVEELYEAYCIQCRLRDGATNMKQAFSLSPSTKASRESLVELYRNVQECTEDMCFIEGALEVHLGEFHVKMKGLVGFARLCPGDQYEVFVRLGRQKWRLKGKIETDDSQTWDEEEKIFIPNLHEKFEIKVWWMR
;
A
#
# COMPACT_ATOMS: atom_id res chain seq x y z
N LYS A 1 20.97 -34.74 45.20
CA LYS A 1 21.77 -34.41 43.98
C LYS A 1 21.64 -35.62 43.07
N SER A 2 21.07 -35.60 41.87
CA SER A 2 21.13 -34.60 40.80
C SER A 2 19.75 -34.35 40.15
N LEU A 3 19.56 -33.09 39.72
CA LEU A 3 18.38 -32.57 39.04
C LEU A 3 18.43 -32.89 37.55
N SER A 4 17.29 -33.26 36.98
CA SER A 4 17.02 -33.15 35.54
C SER A 4 15.57 -32.69 35.37
N ARG A 5 15.39 -31.36 35.36
CA ARG A 5 14.15 -30.68 34.98
C ARG A 5 14.16 -30.57 33.45
N SER A 6 13.36 -31.40 32.76
CA SER A 6 13.07 -31.20 31.34
C SER A 6 12.06 -30.06 31.19
N SER A 7 12.54 -28.87 30.77
CA SER A 7 11.66 -27.75 30.47
C SER A 7 11.00 -27.96 29.10
N VAL A 8 9.78 -28.49 29.10
CA VAL A 8 8.90 -28.46 27.92
C VAL A 8 8.41 -27.02 27.78
N ARG A 9 9.16 -26.20 27.03
CA ARG A 9 8.72 -24.87 26.61
C ARG A 9 7.67 -25.05 25.52
N SER A 10 6.40 -25.05 25.92
CA SER A 10 5.26 -24.92 25.01
C SER A 10 5.47 -23.68 24.12
N ARG A 11 5.73 -23.89 22.82
CA ARG A 11 5.70 -22.80 21.84
C ARG A 11 4.23 -22.45 21.63
N MET A 12 3.79 -21.34 22.22
CA MET A 12 2.55 -20.72 21.81
C MET A 12 2.68 -20.34 20.34
N SER A 13 1.94 -21.02 19.46
CA SER A 13 1.71 -20.52 18.11
C SER A 13 0.90 -19.23 18.26
N LEU A 14 1.54 -18.08 18.08
CA LEU A 14 0.85 -16.81 17.93
C LEU A 14 0.11 -16.87 16.59
N LYS A 15 -1.09 -17.44 16.59
CA LYS A 15 -2.01 -17.31 15.46
C LYS A 15 -2.45 -15.84 15.42
N PRO A 16 -2.26 -15.13 14.30
CA PRO A 16 -2.80 -13.78 14.16
C PRO A 16 -4.34 -13.81 14.27
N PRO A 17 -4.97 -12.72 14.74
CA PRO A 17 -6.40 -12.67 15.04
C PRO A 17 -7.25 -12.99 13.80
N LYS A 18 -8.22 -13.89 13.99
CA LYS A 18 -9.14 -14.48 12.98
C LYS A 18 -10.17 -13.49 12.39
N ALA A 19 -9.83 -12.22 12.18
CA ALA A 19 -10.80 -11.19 11.81
C ALA A 19 -11.09 -11.04 10.30
N TYR A 20 -10.37 -11.74 9.42
CA TYR A 20 -10.42 -11.47 7.97
C TYR A 20 -10.82 -12.68 7.09
N ASN A 21 -11.59 -13.61 7.65
CA ASN A 21 -11.98 -14.88 6.99
C ASN A 21 -12.98 -14.75 5.81
N SER A 22 -13.26 -13.56 5.29
CA SER A 22 -14.28 -13.36 4.23
C SER A 22 -13.76 -12.77 2.91
N LEU A 23 -12.45 -12.59 2.73
CA LEU A 23 -11.91 -12.24 1.41
C LEU A 23 -11.64 -13.51 0.59
N GLN A 24 -12.27 -13.54 -0.58
CA GLN A 24 -12.40 -14.67 -1.49
C GLN A 24 -11.08 -15.44 -1.68
N LYS A 25 -11.15 -16.74 -1.43
CA LYS A 25 -10.17 -17.76 -1.85
C LYS A 25 -10.28 -17.96 -3.37
N GLY A 26 -10.00 -16.90 -4.13
CA GLY A 26 -10.03 -16.88 -5.59
C GLY A 26 -8.62 -17.06 -6.13
N ALA A 27 -8.40 -18.19 -6.80
CA ALA A 27 -7.12 -18.63 -7.32
C ALA A 27 -6.47 -17.62 -8.31
N LEU A 28 -5.42 -16.96 -7.86
CA LEU A 28 -4.26 -16.62 -8.68
C LEU A 28 -3.03 -16.86 -7.80
N ILE A 29 -2.31 -17.96 -8.04
CA ILE A 29 -1.03 -18.22 -7.39
C ILE A 29 -0.03 -17.22 -8.00
N TRP A 30 0.00 -16.01 -7.45
CA TRP A 30 1.13 -15.12 -7.64
C TRP A 30 2.23 -15.59 -6.71
N ASP A 31 3.44 -15.76 -7.24
CA ASP A 31 4.62 -15.88 -6.37
C ASP A 31 4.78 -14.52 -5.67
N PRO A 32 4.78 -14.49 -4.33
CA PRO A 32 4.87 -13.23 -3.60
C PRO A 32 6.19 -12.53 -3.94
N LYS A 33 6.18 -11.20 -3.97
CA LYS A 33 7.33 -10.38 -4.42
C LYS A 33 7.87 -9.49 -3.29
N PRO A 34 8.70 -10.03 -2.37
CA PRO A 34 9.13 -9.30 -1.18
C PRO A 34 9.80 -7.96 -1.46
N LEU A 35 10.61 -7.87 -2.51
CA LEU A 35 11.28 -6.63 -2.89
C LEU A 35 10.30 -5.54 -3.34
N GLN A 36 9.24 -5.92 -4.06
CA GLN A 36 8.21 -4.99 -4.52
C GLN A 36 7.36 -4.53 -3.32
N VAL A 37 6.94 -5.46 -2.47
CA VAL A 37 6.19 -5.17 -1.25
C VAL A 37 6.95 -4.20 -0.36
N LYS A 38 8.25 -4.44 -0.14
CA LYS A 38 9.11 -3.54 0.63
C LYS A 38 9.12 -2.11 0.08
N LYS A 39 9.35 -1.96 -1.23
CA LYS A 39 9.39 -0.63 -1.88
C LYS A 39 8.08 0.12 -1.70
N ILE A 40 6.95 -0.57 -1.89
CA ILE A 40 5.63 0.04 -1.77
C ILE A 40 5.33 0.39 -0.31
N PHE A 41 5.63 -0.51 0.64
CA PHE A 41 5.47 -0.24 2.06
C PHE A 41 6.28 1.00 2.49
N GLU A 42 7.55 1.09 2.10
CA GLU A 42 8.40 2.24 2.45
C GLU A 42 7.83 3.56 1.90
N ALA A 43 7.38 3.55 0.63
CA ALA A 43 6.75 4.73 0.01
C ALA A 43 5.43 5.10 0.69
N LEU A 44 4.56 4.12 0.97
CA LEU A 44 3.27 4.31 1.62
C LEU A 44 3.45 4.84 3.04
N LYS A 45 4.31 4.21 3.85
CA LYS A 45 4.62 4.66 5.21
C LYS A 45 5.15 6.08 5.19
N LYS A 46 6.08 6.41 4.29
CA LYS A 46 6.61 7.77 4.16
C LYS A 46 5.49 8.77 3.85
N GLY A 47 4.69 8.53 2.82
CA GLY A 47 3.60 9.43 2.42
C GLY A 47 2.53 9.61 3.50
N LEU A 48 2.16 8.54 4.21
CA LEU A 48 1.22 8.62 5.32
C LEU A 48 1.77 9.47 6.49
N ASN A 49 3.07 9.37 6.79
CA ASN A 49 3.69 10.21 7.82
C ASN A 49 3.78 11.68 7.40
N GLU A 50 4.20 11.98 6.16
CA GLU A 50 4.21 13.35 5.63
C GLU A 50 2.80 13.98 5.69
N TYR A 51 1.78 13.18 5.37
CA TYR A 51 0.40 13.63 5.40
C TYR A 51 -0.13 13.81 6.84
N LEU A 52 0.28 12.95 7.77
CA LEU A 52 0.00 13.10 9.21
C LEU A 52 0.64 14.39 9.75
N GLU A 53 1.92 14.64 9.45
CA GLU A 53 2.66 15.85 9.86
C GLU A 53 1.98 17.13 9.34
N ALA A 54 1.54 17.13 8.07
CA ALA A 54 0.81 18.26 7.50
C ALA A 54 -0.50 18.56 8.26
N HIS A 55 -1.25 17.53 8.64
CA HIS A 55 -2.50 17.70 9.41
C HIS A 55 -2.24 18.10 10.86
N GLN A 56 -1.14 17.65 11.47
CA GLN A 56 -0.73 18.11 12.80
C GLN A 56 -0.37 19.60 12.77
N ALA A 57 0.37 20.06 11.74
CA ALA A 57 0.68 21.47 11.57
C ALA A 57 -0.59 22.32 11.34
N GLU A 58 -1.56 21.82 10.57
CA GLU A 58 -2.87 22.46 10.42
C GLU A 58 -3.62 22.56 11.75
N LEU A 59 -3.63 21.48 12.54
CA LEU A 59 -4.25 21.46 13.86
C LEU A 59 -3.62 22.49 14.81
N ASP A 60 -2.29 22.60 14.80
CA ASP A 60 -1.55 23.59 15.61
C ASP A 60 -1.90 25.02 15.19
N TYR A 61 -2.00 25.28 13.89
CA TYR A 61 -2.41 26.57 13.36
C TYR A 61 -3.85 26.94 13.76
N LEU A 62 -4.81 26.02 13.58
CA LEU A 62 -6.22 26.22 13.97
C LEU A 62 -6.34 26.42 15.49
N SER A 63 -5.59 25.65 16.27
CA SER A 63 -5.56 25.74 17.74
C SER A 63 -4.95 27.05 18.22
N GLY A 64 -3.91 27.56 17.55
CA GLY A 64 -3.35 28.89 17.79
C GLY A 64 -4.37 30.00 17.56
N ARG A 65 -5.04 29.97 16.40
CA ARG A 65 -6.14 30.90 16.08
C ARG A 65 -7.29 30.85 17.10
N HIS A 66 -7.61 29.65 17.59
CA HIS A 66 -8.64 29.48 18.62
C HIS A 66 -8.26 30.13 19.95
N LYS A 67 -6.98 30.17 20.32
CA LYS A 67 -6.48 30.88 21.51
C LYS A 67 -6.53 32.40 21.34
N ASP A 68 -6.10 32.92 20.19
CA ASP A 68 -6.05 34.36 19.93
C ASP A 68 -7.42 34.99 19.70
N THR A 69 -8.33 34.23 19.09
CA THR A 69 -9.65 34.77 18.74
C THR A 69 -10.53 34.99 19.97
N LYS A 70 -10.31 34.29 21.10
CA LYS A 70 -11.07 34.42 22.38
C LYS A 70 -11.27 35.86 22.90
N ARG A 71 -10.54 36.83 22.34
CA ARG A 71 -10.69 38.28 22.57
C ARG A 71 -11.79 38.98 21.75
N ASN A 72 -12.36 38.33 20.71
CA ASN A 72 -13.33 38.92 19.77
C ASN A 72 -14.69 38.20 19.82
N SER A 73 -15.78 38.96 19.97
CA SER A 73 -17.12 38.50 20.37
C SER A 73 -18.02 37.94 19.25
N ARG A 74 -17.56 36.96 18.46
CA ARG A 74 -18.37 36.32 17.39
C ARG A 74 -18.62 34.83 17.64
N LEU A 75 -19.64 34.49 18.42
CA LEU A 75 -19.94 33.11 18.88
C LEU A 75 -20.00 32.07 17.75
N ALA A 76 -20.66 32.38 16.62
CA ALA A 76 -20.78 31.47 15.48
C ALA A 76 -19.40 31.08 14.88
N PHE A 77 -18.45 32.01 14.86
CA PHE A 77 -17.10 31.75 14.36
C PHE A 77 -16.35 30.71 15.21
N TYR A 78 -16.54 30.71 16.53
CA TYR A 78 -15.91 29.70 17.40
C TYR A 78 -16.50 28.32 17.19
N TYR A 79 -17.81 28.23 16.98
CA TYR A 79 -18.45 26.95 16.74
C TYR A 79 -17.91 26.31 15.45
N ASP A 80 -17.77 27.10 14.38
CA ASP A 80 -17.20 26.61 13.13
C ASP A 80 -15.72 26.24 13.28
N LEU A 81 -14.94 27.03 14.01
CA LEU A 81 -13.53 26.75 14.27
C LEU A 81 -13.34 25.49 15.14
N ASP A 82 -14.10 25.31 16.22
CA ASP A 82 -14.06 24.11 17.06
C ASP A 82 -14.49 22.87 16.27
N LYS A 83 -15.50 23.00 15.39
CA LYS A 83 -15.93 21.92 14.49
C LYS A 83 -14.80 21.54 13.51
N GLN A 84 -14.08 22.51 12.96
CA GLN A 84 -12.93 22.27 12.09
C GLN A 84 -11.80 21.56 12.86
N ILE A 85 -11.43 22.06 14.04
CA ILE A 85 -10.42 21.45 14.92
C ILE A 85 -10.77 19.98 15.19
N ARG A 86 -12.00 19.69 15.64
CA ARG A 86 -12.46 18.31 15.88
C ARG A 86 -12.47 17.44 14.63
N SER A 87 -12.66 18.03 13.45
CA SER A 87 -12.58 17.30 12.19
C SER A 87 -11.15 16.86 11.90
N VAL A 88 -10.19 17.79 11.99
CA VAL A 88 -8.76 17.52 11.78
C VAL A 88 -8.23 16.52 12.82
N GLU A 89 -8.58 16.70 14.09
CA GLU A 89 -8.24 15.77 15.19
C GLU A 89 -8.72 14.33 14.96
N ARG A 90 -9.93 14.16 14.42
CA ARG A 90 -10.45 12.83 14.07
C ARG A 90 -9.72 12.24 12.87
N TYR A 91 -9.34 13.08 11.92
CA TYR A 91 -8.63 12.67 10.74
C TYR A 91 -7.19 12.22 11.05
N ILE A 92 -6.48 12.96 11.92
CA ILE A 92 -5.17 12.58 12.47
C ILE A 92 -5.24 11.17 13.08
N ARG A 93 -6.22 10.91 13.95
CA ARG A 93 -6.40 9.58 14.56
C ARG A 93 -6.65 8.48 13.52
N LYS A 94 -7.37 8.79 12.44
CA LYS A 94 -7.60 7.85 11.33
C LYS A 94 -6.30 7.55 10.58
N LEU A 95 -5.45 8.56 10.36
CA LEU A 95 -4.12 8.37 9.74
C LEU A 95 -3.19 7.55 10.62
N GLU A 96 -3.12 7.83 11.93
CA GLU A 96 -2.32 7.06 12.88
C GLU A 96 -2.74 5.57 12.88
N PHE A 97 -4.05 5.31 12.86
CA PHE A 97 -4.57 3.94 12.74
C PHE A 97 -4.19 3.29 11.40
N HIS A 98 -4.26 4.03 10.29
CA HIS A 98 -3.88 3.53 8.97
C HIS A 98 -2.39 3.20 8.92
N ILE A 99 -1.51 4.06 9.44
CA ILE A 99 -0.07 3.81 9.56
C ILE A 99 0.17 2.53 10.36
N SER A 100 -0.42 2.44 11.55
CA SER A 100 -0.28 1.26 12.42
C SER A 100 -0.71 -0.02 11.71
N LYS A 101 -1.80 0.04 10.92
CA LYS A 101 -2.30 -1.12 10.19
C LYS A 101 -1.37 -1.56 9.07
N VAL A 102 -0.80 -0.61 8.33
CA VAL A 102 0.17 -0.86 7.27
C VAL A 102 1.46 -1.45 7.84
N GLU A 103 1.93 -0.95 8.98
CA GLU A 103 3.09 -1.49 9.70
C GLU A 103 2.85 -2.92 10.20
N GLU A 104 1.71 -3.20 10.84
CA GLU A 104 1.33 -4.54 11.29
C GLU A 104 1.36 -5.56 10.14
N LEU A 105 0.77 -5.20 8.99
CA LEU A 105 0.74 -6.07 7.81
C LEU A 105 2.15 -6.34 7.28
N TYR A 106 3.00 -5.32 7.21
CA TYR A 106 4.37 -5.48 6.72
C TYR A 106 5.25 -6.30 7.68
N GLU A 107 5.09 -6.12 8.99
CA GLU A 107 5.77 -6.95 9.98
C GLU A 107 5.34 -8.42 9.86
N ALA A 108 4.04 -8.69 9.74
CA ALA A 108 3.51 -10.03 9.50
C ALA A 108 4.09 -10.64 8.21
N TYR A 109 4.17 -9.85 7.13
CA TYR A 109 4.77 -10.28 5.87
C TYR A 109 6.24 -10.66 6.03
N CYS A 110 7.01 -9.86 6.77
CA CYS A 110 8.44 -10.12 7.02
C CYS A 110 8.65 -11.40 7.86
N ILE A 111 7.76 -11.68 8.81
CA ILE A 111 7.79 -12.95 9.56
C ILE A 111 7.58 -14.12 8.61
N GLN A 112 6.57 -14.06 7.73
CA GLN A 112 6.30 -15.12 6.77
C GLN A 112 7.44 -15.33 5.77
N CYS A 113 8.06 -14.24 5.28
CA CYS A 113 9.27 -14.32 4.46
C CYS A 113 10.36 -15.14 5.16
N ARG A 114 10.68 -14.80 6.41
CA ARG A 114 11.73 -15.47 7.19
C ARG A 114 11.41 -16.94 7.46
N LEU A 115 10.15 -17.27 7.73
CA LEU A 115 9.71 -18.65 7.93
C LEU A 115 9.85 -19.47 6.65
N ARG A 116 9.40 -18.92 5.52
CA ARG A 116 9.52 -19.56 4.20
C ARG A 116 10.98 -19.80 3.81
N ASP A 117 11.83 -18.80 4.00
CA ASP A 117 13.26 -18.89 3.69
C ASP A 117 13.95 -19.92 4.58
N GLY A 118 13.62 -19.93 5.88
CA GLY A 118 14.10 -20.95 6.82
C GLY A 118 13.70 -22.36 6.43
N ALA A 119 12.43 -22.59 6.07
CA ALA A 119 11.94 -23.89 5.61
C ALA A 119 12.59 -24.31 4.28
N THR A 120 12.81 -23.37 3.36
CA THR A 120 13.49 -23.63 2.08
C THR A 120 14.95 -24.02 2.28
N ASN A 121 15.67 -23.33 3.18
CA ASN A 121 17.05 -23.65 3.53
C ASN A 121 17.16 -25.04 4.18
N MET A 122 16.24 -25.37 5.11
CA MET A 122 16.20 -26.71 5.71
C MET A 122 15.93 -27.78 4.64
N LYS A 123 14.98 -27.54 3.73
CA LYS A 123 14.69 -28.47 2.63
C LYS A 123 15.93 -28.76 1.78
N GLN A 124 16.68 -27.73 1.41
CA GLN A 124 17.94 -27.88 0.67
C GLN A 124 18.97 -28.69 1.46
N ALA A 125 19.14 -28.42 2.77
CA ALA A 125 20.06 -29.16 3.61
C ALA A 125 19.69 -30.66 3.73
N PHE A 126 18.39 -30.97 3.83
CA PHE A 126 17.91 -32.36 3.82
C PHE A 126 18.13 -33.07 2.49
N SER A 127 18.05 -32.36 1.36
CA SER A 127 18.38 -32.92 0.04
C SER A 127 19.85 -33.29 -0.13
N LEU A 128 20.75 -32.62 0.60
CA LEU A 128 22.18 -32.92 0.60
C LEU A 128 22.57 -34.03 1.61
N SER A 129 21.65 -34.40 2.49
CA SER A 129 21.88 -35.36 3.57
C SER A 129 21.42 -36.77 3.20
N PRO A 130 21.99 -37.84 3.78
CA PRO A 130 21.54 -39.21 3.55
C PRO A 130 20.05 -39.39 3.90
N SER A 131 19.29 -39.99 2.98
CA SER A 131 17.84 -40.19 3.15
C SER A 131 17.54 -41.26 4.21
N THR A 132 16.94 -40.85 5.32
CA THR A 132 16.35 -41.72 6.35
C THR A 132 14.82 -41.63 6.34
N LYS A 133 14.11 -42.54 7.03
CA LYS A 133 12.64 -42.45 7.17
C LYS A 133 12.22 -41.13 7.82
N ALA A 134 12.87 -40.74 8.92
CA ALA A 134 12.61 -39.49 9.62
C ALA A 134 12.86 -38.27 8.72
N SER A 135 13.95 -38.26 7.92
CA SER A 135 14.22 -37.14 7.01
C SER A 135 13.17 -37.01 5.91
N ARG A 136 12.56 -38.11 5.46
CA ARG A 136 11.45 -38.07 4.49
C ARG A 136 10.19 -37.46 5.09
N GLU A 137 9.85 -37.82 6.33
CA GLU A 137 8.71 -37.23 7.05
C GLU A 137 8.93 -35.72 7.29
N SER A 138 10.13 -35.32 7.73
CA SER A 138 10.49 -33.90 7.88
C SER A 138 10.43 -33.12 6.56
N LEU A 139 10.85 -33.73 5.44
CA LEU A 139 10.76 -33.10 4.13
C LEU A 139 9.30 -32.80 3.74
N VAL A 140 8.37 -33.72 3.98
CA VAL A 140 6.94 -33.51 3.70
C VAL A 140 6.39 -32.33 4.51
N GLU A 141 6.73 -32.24 5.80
CA GLU A 141 6.33 -31.09 6.63
C GLU A 141 6.93 -29.77 6.12
N LEU A 142 8.19 -29.77 5.69
CA LEU A 142 8.84 -28.58 5.13
C LEU A 142 8.17 -28.12 3.82
N TYR A 143 7.78 -29.04 2.94
CA TYR A 143 7.02 -28.69 1.74
C TYR A 143 5.68 -28.03 2.09
N ARG A 144 4.95 -28.59 3.06
CA ARG A 144 3.70 -28.00 3.55
C ARG A 144 3.93 -26.60 4.13
N ASN A 145 4.95 -26.43 4.97
CA ASN A 145 5.25 -25.15 5.60
C ASN A 145 5.64 -24.07 4.58
N VAL A 146 6.44 -24.41 3.55
CA VAL A 146 6.77 -23.46 2.46
C VAL A 146 5.50 -23.03 1.72
N GLN A 147 4.60 -23.97 1.43
CA GLN A 147 3.33 -23.68 0.78
C GLN A 147 2.44 -22.77 1.64
N GLU A 148 2.24 -23.11 2.92
CA GLU A 148 1.45 -22.32 3.86
C GLU A 148 2.00 -20.89 4.01
N CYS A 149 3.32 -20.73 4.17
CA CYS A 149 3.94 -19.41 4.24
C CYS A 149 3.72 -18.61 2.94
N THR A 150 3.77 -19.27 1.79
CA THR A 150 3.55 -18.63 0.48
C THR A 150 2.10 -18.14 0.36
N GLU A 151 1.13 -18.96 0.77
CA GLU A 151 -0.29 -18.58 0.79
C GLU A 151 -0.55 -17.41 1.76
N ASP A 152 0.04 -17.45 2.95
CA ASP A 152 -0.04 -16.37 3.93
C ASP A 152 0.58 -15.07 3.40
N MET A 153 1.73 -15.15 2.71
CA MET A 153 2.36 -13.99 2.07
C MET A 153 1.44 -13.36 1.02
N CYS A 154 0.85 -14.16 0.14
CA CYS A 154 -0.08 -13.65 -0.88
C CYS A 154 -1.35 -13.03 -0.25
N PHE A 155 -1.84 -13.62 0.84
CA PHE A 155 -2.96 -13.06 1.59
C PHE A 155 -2.61 -11.69 2.18
N ILE A 156 -1.43 -11.56 2.79
CA ILE A 156 -0.97 -10.28 3.36
C ILE A 156 -0.74 -9.23 2.26
N GLU A 157 -0.23 -9.63 1.10
CA GLU A 157 -0.13 -8.74 -0.07
C GLU A 157 -1.50 -8.19 -0.47
N GLY A 158 -2.51 -9.05 -0.61
CA GLY A 158 -3.88 -8.60 -0.92
C GLY A 158 -4.47 -7.69 0.17
N ALA A 159 -4.18 -7.97 1.44
CA ALA A 159 -4.60 -7.10 2.54
C ALA A 159 -3.91 -5.73 2.49
N LEU A 160 -2.62 -5.69 2.12
CA LEU A 160 -1.86 -4.45 1.95
C LEU A 160 -2.38 -3.64 0.76
N GLU A 161 -2.78 -4.28 -0.35
CA GLU A 161 -3.37 -3.61 -1.52
C GLU A 161 -4.61 -2.77 -1.15
N VAL A 162 -5.46 -3.27 -0.27
CA VAL A 162 -6.65 -2.54 0.21
C VAL A 162 -6.27 -1.22 0.91
N HIS A 163 -5.07 -1.15 1.49
CA HIS A 163 -4.58 0.03 2.19
C HIS A 163 -3.82 1.03 1.31
N LEU A 164 -3.63 0.75 0.02
CA LEU A 164 -2.98 1.67 -0.93
C LEU A 164 -3.86 2.88 -1.30
N GLY A 165 -5.17 2.79 -1.04
CA GLY A 165 -6.12 3.87 -1.29
C GLY A 165 -6.43 4.07 -2.77
N GLU A 166 -6.53 5.33 -3.20
CA GLU A 166 -6.88 5.71 -4.56
C GLU A 166 -5.74 6.51 -5.19
N PHE A 167 -5.50 6.29 -6.48
CA PHE A 167 -4.53 7.03 -7.26
C PHE A 167 -5.24 7.98 -8.22
N HIS A 168 -5.23 9.25 -7.87
CA HIS A 168 -5.89 10.33 -8.62
C HIS A 168 -4.91 10.90 -9.64
N VAL A 169 -5.26 10.83 -10.92
CA VAL A 169 -4.46 11.38 -12.02
C VAL A 169 -5.22 12.52 -12.66
N LYS A 170 -4.56 13.66 -12.81
CA LYS A 170 -5.08 14.83 -13.51
C LYS A 170 -4.20 15.18 -14.71
N MET A 171 -4.81 15.27 -15.88
CA MET A 171 -4.18 15.83 -17.06
C MET A 171 -4.10 17.34 -16.91
N LYS A 172 -2.88 17.87 -16.93
CA LYS A 172 -2.63 19.32 -16.91
C LYS A 172 -2.21 19.89 -18.27
N GLY A 173 -1.72 19.03 -19.16
CA GLY A 173 -1.14 19.42 -20.44
C GLY A 173 0.11 18.62 -20.77
N LEU A 174 0.43 18.53 -22.06
CA LEU A 174 1.68 18.01 -22.57
C LEU A 174 2.77 19.10 -22.49
N VAL A 175 3.94 18.75 -21.98
CA VAL A 175 5.12 19.62 -21.98
C VAL A 175 6.34 18.78 -22.34
N GLY A 176 7.14 19.25 -23.29
CA GLY A 176 8.41 18.64 -23.66
C GLY A 176 8.31 17.28 -24.38
N PHE A 177 7.12 16.81 -24.71
CA PHE A 177 6.94 15.57 -25.48
C PHE A 177 7.28 15.75 -26.97
N ALA A 178 6.84 16.85 -27.57
CA ALA A 178 7.07 17.22 -28.97
C ALA A 178 6.91 18.74 -29.14
N ARG A 179 7.18 19.26 -30.34
CA ARG A 179 6.74 20.60 -30.72
C ARG A 179 5.21 20.60 -30.76
N LEU A 180 4.59 21.43 -29.94
CA LEU A 180 3.15 21.62 -29.91
C LEU A 180 2.83 22.78 -30.84
N CYS A 181 2.15 22.51 -31.95
CA CYS A 181 1.70 23.52 -32.89
C CYS A 181 0.19 23.71 -32.77
N PRO A 182 -0.32 24.95 -32.94
CA PRO A 182 -1.73 25.20 -33.13
C PRO A 182 -2.38 24.25 -34.14
N GLY A 183 -3.48 23.63 -33.73
CA GLY A 183 -4.22 22.66 -34.53
C GLY A 183 -3.78 21.21 -34.36
N ASP A 184 -2.64 20.94 -33.70
CA ASP A 184 -2.22 19.57 -33.40
C ASP A 184 -3.24 18.87 -32.50
N GLN A 185 -3.42 17.57 -32.76
CA GLN A 185 -4.24 16.70 -31.93
C GLN A 185 -3.40 15.56 -31.37
N TYR A 186 -3.63 15.22 -30.10
CA TYR A 186 -2.90 14.19 -29.39
C TYR A 186 -3.86 13.20 -28.74
N GLU A 187 -3.49 11.92 -28.74
CA GLU A 187 -4.07 10.90 -27.88
C GLU A 187 -3.10 10.58 -26.75
N VAL A 188 -3.57 10.63 -25.52
CA VAL A 188 -2.83 10.10 -24.37
C VAL A 188 -3.55 8.85 -23.88
N PHE A 189 -2.79 7.78 -23.70
CA PHE A 189 -3.25 6.52 -23.15
C PHE A 189 -2.49 6.23 -21.86
N VAL A 190 -3.22 6.21 -20.75
CA VAL A 190 -2.70 5.90 -19.41
C VAL A 190 -3.24 4.54 -18.98
N ARG A 191 -2.37 3.68 -18.44
CA ARG A 191 -2.74 2.34 -17.97
C ARG A 191 -2.12 2.04 -16.62
N LEU A 192 -2.95 1.56 -15.69
CA LEU A 192 -2.52 0.96 -14.43
C LEU A 192 -3.09 -0.47 -14.34
N GLY A 193 -2.26 -1.44 -14.72
CA GLY A 193 -2.67 -2.83 -14.84
C GLY A 193 -3.82 -3.05 -15.84
N ARG A 194 -4.99 -3.44 -15.32
CA ARG A 194 -6.22 -3.64 -16.10
C ARG A 194 -7.02 -2.37 -16.34
N GLN A 195 -6.77 -1.32 -15.56
CA GLN A 195 -7.45 -0.03 -15.68
C GLN A 195 -6.80 0.79 -16.79
N LYS A 196 -7.61 1.34 -17.68
CA LYS A 196 -7.18 2.10 -18.85
C LYS A 196 -7.91 3.44 -18.88
N TRP A 197 -7.22 4.47 -19.33
CA TRP A 197 -7.75 5.80 -19.55
C TRP A 197 -7.19 6.33 -20.86
N ARG A 198 -8.07 6.76 -21.74
CA ARG A 198 -7.73 7.32 -23.05
C ARG A 198 -8.37 8.70 -23.11
N LEU A 199 -7.55 9.71 -23.36
CA LEU A 199 -7.98 11.09 -23.49
C LEU A 199 -7.40 11.68 -24.77
N LYS A 200 -8.15 12.57 -25.39
CA LYS A 200 -7.78 13.30 -26.59
C LYS A 200 -7.64 14.77 -26.26
N GLY A 201 -6.57 15.36 -26.74
CA GLY A 201 -6.31 16.78 -26.57
C GLY A 201 -6.02 17.48 -27.88
N LYS A 202 -6.27 18.78 -27.89
CA LYS A 202 -5.99 19.66 -29.02
C LYS A 202 -5.21 20.86 -28.54
N ILE A 203 -4.25 21.29 -29.36
CA ILE A 203 -3.53 22.54 -29.16
C ILE A 203 -4.33 23.63 -29.88
N GLU A 204 -4.79 24.61 -29.12
CA GLU A 204 -5.54 25.74 -29.66
C GLU A 204 -4.63 26.79 -30.28
N THR A 205 -5.23 27.77 -30.95
CA THR A 205 -4.50 28.84 -31.65
C THR A 205 -3.74 29.79 -30.74
N ASP A 206 -4.11 29.84 -29.46
CA ASP A 206 -3.46 30.62 -28.41
C ASP A 206 -2.46 29.79 -27.59
N ASP A 207 -2.05 28.64 -28.12
CA ASP A 207 -1.19 27.64 -27.46
C ASP A 207 -1.78 27.00 -26.18
N SER A 208 -3.05 27.29 -25.86
CA SER A 208 -3.76 26.58 -24.80
C SER A 208 -4.06 25.13 -25.22
N GLN A 209 -4.23 24.25 -24.23
CA GLN A 209 -4.52 22.84 -24.47
C GLN A 209 -5.90 22.50 -23.94
N THR A 210 -6.73 21.91 -24.77
CA THR A 210 -8.05 21.39 -24.40
C THR A 210 -8.00 19.87 -24.37
N TRP A 211 -8.65 19.24 -23.38
CA TRP A 211 -8.70 17.78 -23.21
C TRP A 211 -10.15 17.34 -22.99
N ASP A 212 -10.54 16.21 -23.57
CA ASP A 212 -11.90 15.66 -23.45
C ASP A 212 -12.20 15.10 -22.04
N GLU A 213 -11.19 14.51 -21.40
CA GLU A 213 -11.22 14.08 -20.01
C GLU A 213 -9.97 14.59 -19.28
N GLU A 214 -10.17 15.23 -18.12
CA GLU A 214 -9.06 15.81 -17.35
C GLU A 214 -8.68 15.00 -16.12
N GLU A 215 -9.56 14.18 -15.57
CA GLU A 215 -9.33 13.50 -14.29
C GLU A 215 -9.76 12.04 -14.34
N LYS A 216 -8.93 11.16 -13.77
CA LYS A 216 -9.24 9.75 -13.59
C LYS A 216 -8.73 9.25 -12.25
N ILE A 217 -9.59 8.53 -11.55
CA ILE A 217 -9.23 7.75 -10.36
C ILE A 217 -8.91 6.32 -10.79
N PHE A 218 -7.76 5.82 -10.31
CA PHE A 218 -7.31 4.44 -10.45
C PHE A 218 -7.20 3.78 -9.06
N ILE A 219 -7.41 2.47 -9.01
CA ILE A 219 -7.12 1.66 -7.83
C ILE A 219 -5.71 1.04 -7.97
N PRO A 220 -4.71 1.45 -7.18
CA PRO A 220 -3.37 0.88 -7.24
C PRO A 220 -3.33 -0.57 -6.74
N ASN A 221 -2.48 -1.39 -7.37
CA ASN A 221 -2.18 -2.76 -6.95
C ASN A 221 -0.66 -2.92 -6.80
N LEU A 222 -0.20 -3.86 -5.98
CA LEU A 222 1.23 -4.00 -5.63
C LEU A 222 2.10 -4.37 -6.84
N HIS A 223 1.55 -5.16 -7.76
CA HIS A 223 2.31 -5.79 -8.83
C HIS A 223 2.11 -5.16 -10.21
N GLU A 224 1.29 -4.11 -10.30
CA GLU A 224 0.91 -3.51 -11.57
C GLU A 224 1.83 -2.35 -11.96
N LYS A 225 2.10 -2.23 -13.26
CA LYS A 225 2.89 -1.14 -13.82
C LYS A 225 2.00 0.02 -14.23
N PHE A 226 2.49 1.23 -14.02
CA PHE A 226 1.92 2.46 -14.56
C PHE A 226 2.60 2.79 -15.90
N GLU A 227 1.81 2.95 -16.96
CA GLU A 227 2.27 3.17 -18.32
C GLU A 227 1.53 4.36 -18.94
N ILE A 228 2.26 5.25 -19.61
CA ILE A 228 1.71 6.36 -20.39
C ILE A 228 2.24 6.24 -21.81
N LYS A 229 1.34 6.33 -22.80
CA LYS A 229 1.67 6.45 -24.22
C LYS A 229 1.03 7.69 -24.78
N VAL A 230 1.73 8.36 -25.68
CA VAL A 230 1.23 9.55 -26.35
C VAL A 230 1.39 9.36 -27.85
N TRP A 231 0.35 9.69 -28.60
CA TRP A 231 0.30 9.59 -30.05
C TRP A 231 -0.13 10.93 -30.62
N TRP A 232 0.54 11.40 -31.66
CA TRP A 232 0.04 12.52 -32.46
C TRP A 232 -0.98 11.99 -33.48
N MET A 233 -2.14 12.62 -33.55
CA MET A 233 -3.18 12.32 -34.52
C MET A 233 -2.97 13.18 -35.76
N ARG A 234 -3.08 12.53 -36.94
CA ARG A 234 -3.13 13.21 -38.24
C ARG A 234 -4.53 13.68 -38.56
#